data_AF-A0A7S4MUH8-F1
#
_entry.id   AF-A0A7S4MUH8-F1
#
_cell.length_a   1.000
_cell.length_b   1.000
_cell.length_c   1.000
_cell.angle_alpha   90.00
_cell.angle_beta   90.00
_cell.angle_gamma   90.00
#
_symmetry.space_group_name_H-M   'P 1'
#
loop_
_entity.id
_entity.type
_entity.pdbx_description
1 polymer ?
#
loop_
_entity_poly.entity_id
_entity_poly.type
_entity_poly.pdbx_seq_one_letter_code
_entity_poly.pdbx_strand_id
1 'polypeptide(L)'
;MGFNVESDDPSARDDHPRTNTEASMKVNNNVGSLNNFHPYLLNVISEDADAYRDDILNRRDDPGAGAFSYRMGEKWFATRDVEAGEEFFNDYSEGWFVNVVLGEGGRDIPRRGDYVDAATAVHEFLSSLGDARDGVAGDTGSLQQEGLNELRSEMEEEDAFHERALSLVPQSASAFESLVSEARERFEKEEDYFDEAHERRDKVHQYAMAMARRTITLKRTVEWIETNGRCLDNIVPGISTIPQAGQGAFANRAMKEGDIVVPVPTMLVITDKSTLDVYDHILDDETSTLIAIGDRPVSKQLLLNYCFGHEESALVLCPATNANLINHCSSRRTEDGPVGQCRPNLGPNAVLRWSTEFDPETSEWLDLSLDEIDERVGEGRRGLSLEIAATRDIARGDEIFIDYGRAWEEKWRDHVDAWKPPPMSSSSTRSGKENEEEGAEKKEEEEDDDDDKKEEEDGAFVPISTMNRNMSHYLRPTNFPDRDRARLGCYHERFWHPCEVLGIAHVTEPDYSSIDLNPSSSSSSSSAAFNGGGRRRGRRTVLYDVIVRRFKSSGLWENGYKFDGDSEGVDNFEISLPAQRMRFFPGAYSSDQHLIGTFRHEIGVPDSLIWPERWKNVPYVKKG
;
A
#
# COMPACT_ATOMS: atom_id res chain seq x y z
N MET A 1 4.44 -5.07 0.94
CA MET A 1 3.55 -5.52 -0.15
C MET A 1 2.17 -4.93 0.08
N GLY A 2 1.49 -4.43 -0.96
CA GLY A 2 0.09 -4.08 -0.89
C GLY A 2 -0.69 -5.21 -1.56
N PHE A 3 -1.56 -5.94 -0.85
CA PHE A 3 -2.47 -6.84 -1.57
C PHE A 3 -3.61 -5.97 -2.07
N ASN A 4 -3.75 -5.78 -3.36
CA ASN A 4 -5.02 -5.33 -3.88
C ASN A 4 -5.90 -6.56 -3.94
N VAL A 5 -6.70 -6.79 -2.89
CA VAL A 5 -7.83 -7.71 -2.99
C VAL A 5 -8.87 -6.91 -3.77
N GLU A 6 -8.91 -7.10 -5.09
CA GLU A 6 -10.05 -6.66 -5.90
C GLU A 6 -11.30 -7.34 -5.33
N SER A 7 -12.08 -6.61 -4.54
CA SER A 7 -13.36 -7.11 -4.02
C SER A 7 -14.44 -6.80 -5.04
N ASP A 8 -15.03 -7.85 -5.60
CA ASP A 8 -16.16 -7.75 -6.53
C ASP A 8 -17.51 -7.50 -5.82
N ASP A 9 -17.53 -6.79 -4.68
CA ASP A 9 -18.76 -6.60 -3.88
C ASP A 9 -19.41 -5.22 -4.12
N PRO A 10 -20.45 -5.12 -4.99
CA PRO A 10 -21.26 -3.92 -5.14
C PRO A 10 -22.36 -3.77 -4.08
N SER A 11 -22.50 -4.69 -3.12
CA SER A 11 -23.65 -4.80 -2.22
C SER A 11 -23.49 -4.15 -0.83
N ALA A 12 -22.35 -3.55 -0.50
CA ALA A 12 -22.13 -2.83 0.76
C ALA A 12 -22.95 -1.51 0.85
N ARG A 13 -24.27 -1.63 0.92
CA ARG A 13 -25.22 -0.59 1.34
C ARG A 13 -25.13 -0.47 2.86
N ASP A 14 -24.37 0.50 3.35
CA ASP A 14 -24.64 1.22 4.61
C ASP A 14 -23.74 2.46 4.72
N ASP A 15 -24.39 3.64 4.77
CA ASP A 15 -24.06 4.99 5.29
C ASP A 15 -22.61 5.52 5.44
N HIS A 16 -21.59 4.94 4.80
CA HIS A 16 -20.22 5.50 4.79
C HIS A 16 -19.87 6.16 3.44
N PRO A 17 -19.14 7.29 3.44
CA PRO A 17 -18.76 7.99 2.21
C PRO A 17 -17.89 7.07 1.33
N ARG A 18 -18.50 6.58 0.26
CA ARG A 18 -17.96 5.62 -0.71
C ARG A 18 -16.98 6.32 -1.66
N THR A 19 -15.69 6.35 -1.34
CA THR A 19 -14.67 6.59 -2.38
C THR A 19 -14.36 5.27 -3.10
N ASN A 20 -14.61 5.24 -4.41
CA ASN A 20 -14.32 4.20 -5.40
C ASN A 20 -15.19 2.93 -5.41
N THR A 21 -16.09 2.86 -6.38
CA THR A 21 -16.73 1.62 -6.88
C THR A 21 -15.82 0.77 -7.79
N GLU A 22 -14.51 0.84 -7.57
CA GLU A 22 -13.49 -0.14 -8.01
C GLU A 22 -12.47 -0.30 -6.87
N ALA A 23 -12.96 -0.38 -5.64
CA ALA A 23 -12.12 -0.56 -4.48
C ALA A 23 -11.61 -2.00 -4.47
N SER A 24 -10.52 -2.25 -5.22
CA SER A 24 -9.57 -3.20 -4.68
C SER A 24 -9.19 -2.69 -3.30
N MET A 25 -9.51 -3.44 -2.25
CA MET A 25 -8.97 -3.18 -0.93
C MET A 25 -7.46 -3.27 -1.06
N LYS A 26 -6.78 -2.11 -1.10
CA LYS A 26 -5.33 -2.06 -0.98
C LYS A 26 -5.03 -2.40 0.48
N VAL A 27 -4.71 -3.66 0.74
CA VAL A 27 -4.27 -4.12 2.06
C VAL A 27 -2.81 -3.70 2.19
N ASN A 28 -2.57 -2.67 2.99
CA ASN A 28 -1.21 -2.27 3.34
C ASN A 28 -0.61 -3.30 4.27
N ASN A 29 0.44 -4.01 3.83
CA ASN A 29 1.21 -4.88 4.70
C ASN A 29 2.47 -4.14 5.19
N ASN A 30 3.00 -4.57 6.33
CA ASN A 30 4.18 -4.05 7.01
C ASN A 30 3.89 -2.76 7.81
N VAL A 31 4.70 -1.71 7.68
CA VAL A 31 4.62 -0.47 8.44
C VAL A 31 3.20 0.13 8.37
N GLY A 32 2.55 0.10 7.21
CA GLY A 32 1.21 0.64 7.03
C GLY A 32 0.13 -0.01 7.91
N SER A 33 0.24 -1.31 8.22
CA SER A 33 -0.70 -2.05 9.07
C SER A 33 -0.38 -1.99 10.57
N LEU A 34 0.79 -1.47 10.95
CA LEU A 34 1.29 -1.49 12.32
C LEU A 34 1.38 -0.11 12.96
N ASN A 35 1.41 0.93 12.13
CA ASN A 35 1.40 2.31 12.60
C ASN A 35 0.03 2.68 13.16
N ASN A 36 -0.01 3.66 14.03
CA ASN A 36 -1.26 4.27 14.49
C ASN A 36 -1.51 5.57 13.74
N PHE A 37 -2.66 6.19 13.99
CA PHE A 37 -2.97 7.53 13.51
C PHE A 37 -2.94 8.53 14.67
N HIS A 38 -2.31 9.68 14.43
CA HIS A 38 -2.42 10.83 15.31
C HIS A 38 -2.63 12.09 14.46
N PRO A 39 -3.67 12.91 14.71
CA PRO A 39 -4.04 14.06 13.86
C PRO A 39 -2.92 15.08 13.59
N TYR A 40 -1.99 15.20 14.53
CA TYR A 40 -0.89 16.17 14.46
C TYR A 40 0.51 15.55 14.37
N LEU A 41 0.72 14.30 14.79
CA LEU A 41 2.06 13.70 14.95
C LEU A 41 2.48 12.84 13.76
N LEU A 42 1.78 12.97 12.64
CA LEU A 42 2.09 12.31 11.38
C LEU A 42 3.57 12.46 11.05
N ASN A 43 4.28 11.34 10.99
CA ASN A 43 5.73 11.32 10.79
C ASN A 43 6.19 10.30 9.76
N VAL A 44 5.25 9.56 9.15
CA VAL A 44 5.50 8.73 7.99
C VAL A 44 4.49 8.99 6.87
N ILE A 45 4.93 8.79 5.63
CA ILE A 45 4.11 8.87 4.44
C ILE A 45 4.44 7.69 3.52
N SER A 46 3.44 7.15 2.84
CA SER A 46 3.67 6.18 1.77
C SER A 46 3.96 6.89 0.45
N GLU A 47 4.98 6.43 -0.27
CA GLU A 47 5.15 6.76 -1.68
C GLU A 47 4.23 5.86 -2.52
N ASP A 48 3.72 6.44 -3.61
CA ASP A 48 2.71 5.91 -4.52
C ASP A 48 2.70 4.37 -4.62
N ALA A 49 1.64 3.78 -4.04
CA ALA A 49 1.39 2.35 -3.86
C ALA A 49 1.22 1.56 -5.18
N ASP A 50 1.25 2.25 -6.32
CA ASP A 50 0.86 1.67 -7.60
C ASP A 50 2.03 1.10 -8.40
N ALA A 51 3.22 0.97 -7.83
CA ALA A 51 4.32 0.25 -8.50
C ALA A 51 3.87 -1.17 -8.88
N TYR A 52 3.74 -1.41 -10.19
CA TYR A 52 3.26 -2.65 -10.78
C TYR A 52 4.30 -3.16 -11.78
N ARG A 53 4.74 -4.40 -11.60
CA ARG A 53 5.83 -5.04 -12.34
C ARG A 53 5.41 -6.40 -12.88
N ASP A 54 4.54 -6.38 -13.88
CA ASP A 54 4.11 -7.57 -14.61
C ASP A 54 5.11 -8.08 -15.65
N ASP A 55 6.31 -7.51 -15.67
CA ASP A 55 7.45 -8.01 -16.43
C ASP A 55 8.32 -9.00 -15.64
N ILE A 56 7.94 -9.33 -14.39
CA ILE A 56 8.70 -10.29 -13.57
C ILE A 56 8.58 -11.71 -14.15
N LEU A 57 7.42 -12.05 -14.72
CA LEU A 57 7.17 -13.32 -15.40
C LEU A 57 6.41 -13.13 -16.70
N ASN A 58 6.68 -14.01 -17.65
CA ASN A 58 5.94 -14.09 -18.89
C ASN A 58 4.67 -14.91 -18.68
N ARG A 59 3.50 -14.27 -18.83
CA ARG A 59 2.18 -14.93 -18.73
C ARG A 59 1.98 -16.09 -19.73
N ARG A 60 2.80 -16.18 -20.78
CA ARG A 60 2.78 -17.25 -21.78
C ARG A 60 3.69 -18.43 -21.44
N ASP A 61 4.79 -18.18 -20.73
CA ASP A 61 5.84 -19.19 -20.58
C ASP A 61 6.00 -19.67 -19.13
N ASP A 62 5.53 -18.88 -18.17
CA ASP A 62 5.73 -19.13 -16.75
C ASP A 62 4.43 -19.58 -16.07
N PRO A 63 4.32 -20.85 -15.62
CA PRO A 63 3.16 -21.31 -14.83
C PRO A 63 2.97 -20.58 -13.50
N GLY A 64 3.99 -19.85 -13.01
CA GLY A 64 3.86 -18.95 -11.85
C GLY A 64 3.15 -17.64 -12.16
N ALA A 65 2.89 -17.32 -13.42
CA ALA A 65 2.22 -16.08 -13.77
C ALA A 65 0.80 -16.03 -13.18
N GLY A 66 0.53 -14.97 -12.41
CA GLY A 66 -0.74 -14.77 -11.71
C GLY A 66 -0.87 -15.56 -10.40
N ALA A 67 0.16 -16.32 -9.99
CA ALA A 67 0.21 -16.97 -8.67
C ALA A 67 0.63 -16.02 -7.53
N PHE A 68 1.09 -14.81 -7.86
CA PHE A 68 1.41 -13.76 -6.91
C PHE A 68 0.98 -12.40 -7.49
N SER A 69 1.05 -11.36 -6.67
CA SER A 69 0.71 -10.01 -7.08
C SER A 69 1.94 -9.36 -7.71
N TYR A 70 1.79 -8.78 -8.90
CA TYR A 70 2.85 -7.95 -9.48
C TYR A 70 2.93 -6.54 -8.85
N ARG A 71 2.13 -6.24 -7.82
CA ARG A 71 2.25 -5.01 -7.04
C ARG A 71 3.44 -5.12 -6.10
N MET A 72 4.35 -4.15 -6.20
CA MET A 72 5.60 -4.13 -5.41
C MET A 72 5.37 -3.67 -3.96
N GLY A 73 4.14 -3.26 -3.64
CA GLY A 73 3.76 -2.67 -2.37
C GLY A 73 4.24 -1.24 -2.16
N GLU A 74 3.87 -0.70 -1.01
CA GLU A 74 4.20 0.66 -0.62
C GLU A 74 5.62 0.75 -0.06
N LYS A 75 6.27 1.87 -0.37
CA LYS A 75 7.46 2.32 0.36
C LYS A 75 7.02 3.40 1.32
N TRP A 76 7.54 3.34 2.54
CA TRP A 76 7.22 4.29 3.59
C TRP A 76 8.45 5.14 3.89
N PHE A 77 8.25 6.43 4.01
CA PHE A 77 9.29 7.42 4.27
C PHE A 77 8.94 8.20 5.52
N ALA A 78 9.94 8.47 6.35
CA ALA A 78 9.79 9.45 7.41
C ALA A 78 9.62 10.84 6.78
N THR A 79 8.63 11.61 7.23
CA THR A 79 8.38 12.98 6.74
C THR A 79 9.24 14.03 7.46
N ARG A 80 9.89 13.61 8.55
CA ARG A 80 10.80 14.38 9.40
C ARG A 80 11.74 13.42 10.12
N ASP A 81 12.71 13.95 10.84
CA ASP A 81 13.50 13.16 11.76
C ASP A 81 12.59 12.53 12.83
N VAL A 82 12.73 11.22 13.01
CA VAL A 82 12.00 10.45 14.02
C VAL A 82 12.96 10.11 15.15
N GLU A 83 12.55 10.45 16.37
CA GLU A 83 13.40 10.27 17.54
C GLU A 83 13.41 8.83 18.04
N ALA A 84 14.48 8.47 18.74
CA ALA A 84 14.54 7.18 19.42
C ALA A 84 13.38 7.08 20.44
N GLY A 85 12.55 6.05 20.30
CA GLY A 85 11.36 5.83 21.12
C GLY A 85 10.10 6.58 20.67
N GLU A 86 10.17 7.34 19.59
CA GLU A 86 8.98 7.93 18.97
C GLU A 86 8.19 6.89 18.18
N GLU A 87 6.86 6.97 18.29
CA GLU A 87 5.93 6.11 17.55
C GLU A 87 5.75 6.61 16.12
N PHE A 88 5.56 5.69 15.17
CA PHE A 88 5.21 6.05 13.81
C PHE A 88 3.71 6.28 13.65
N PHE A 89 3.36 7.46 13.13
CA PHE A 89 2.00 7.85 12.80
C PHE A 89 1.87 8.09 11.30
N ASN A 90 0.94 7.39 10.66
CA ASN A 90 0.54 7.65 9.28
C ASN A 90 -0.84 8.31 9.22
N ASP A 91 -1.19 8.84 8.05
CA ASP A 91 -2.46 9.53 7.83
C ASP A 91 -3.50 8.57 7.28
N TYR A 92 -4.52 8.25 8.08
CA TYR A 92 -5.70 7.48 7.64
C TYR A 92 -6.84 8.36 7.14
N SER A 93 -6.60 9.66 6.95
CA SER A 93 -7.61 10.71 6.90
C SER A 93 -8.30 10.92 8.25
N GLU A 94 -8.14 12.12 8.80
CA GLU A 94 -8.83 12.55 10.03
C GLU A 94 -10.35 12.39 9.92
N GLY A 95 -10.93 12.71 8.77
CA GLY A 95 -12.36 12.59 8.54
C GLY A 95 -12.84 11.15 8.58
N TRP A 96 -12.08 10.21 7.99
CA TRP A 96 -12.43 8.80 8.04
C TRP A 96 -12.29 8.27 9.48
N PHE A 97 -11.16 8.53 10.14
CA PHE A 97 -10.91 8.02 11.48
C PHE A 97 -11.95 8.52 12.49
N VAL A 98 -12.20 9.83 12.51
CA VAL A 98 -13.13 10.42 13.49
C VAL A 98 -14.58 10.05 13.18
N ASN A 99 -15.00 10.11 11.92
CA ASN A 99 -16.42 9.93 11.59
C ASN A 99 -16.83 8.46 11.40
N VAL A 100 -15.91 7.59 10.96
CA VAL A 100 -16.20 6.18 10.65
C VAL A 100 -15.75 5.26 11.78
N VAL A 101 -14.48 5.35 12.20
CA VAL A 101 -13.92 4.41 13.19
C VAL A 101 -14.43 4.73 14.59
N LEU A 102 -14.40 6.00 14.97
CA LEU A 102 -14.81 6.42 16.31
C LEU A 102 -16.28 6.82 16.40
N GLY A 103 -16.88 7.19 15.26
CA GLY A 103 -18.26 7.67 15.18
C GLY A 103 -18.54 8.79 16.20
N GLU A 104 -19.59 8.62 17.00
CA GLU A 104 -19.95 9.59 18.04
C GLU A 104 -18.89 9.78 19.12
N GLY A 105 -18.07 8.76 19.39
CA GLY A 105 -16.98 8.81 20.36
C GLY A 105 -15.78 9.64 19.90
N GLY A 106 -15.71 9.97 18.61
CA GLY A 106 -14.65 10.82 18.04
C GLY A 106 -14.87 12.32 18.25
N ARG A 107 -16.04 12.74 18.76
CA ARG A 107 -16.43 14.16 18.88
C ARG A 107 -15.49 14.98 19.77
N ASP A 108 -14.93 14.33 20.79
CA ASP A 108 -14.09 14.97 21.82
C ASP A 108 -12.60 14.84 21.53
N ILE A 109 -12.20 14.13 20.47
CA ILE A 109 -10.79 13.94 20.13
C ILE A 109 -10.27 15.16 19.37
N PRO A 110 -9.22 15.84 19.87
CA PRO A 110 -8.63 16.99 19.19
C PRO A 110 -8.16 16.66 17.77
N ARG A 111 -8.59 17.49 16.83
CA ARG A 111 -8.24 17.47 15.41
C ARG A 111 -6.99 18.29 15.16
N ARG A 112 -6.39 18.14 13.97
CA ARG A 112 -5.20 18.89 13.55
C ARG A 112 -5.40 20.39 13.71
N GLY A 113 -6.57 20.91 13.35
CA GLY A 113 -6.93 22.31 13.56
C GLY A 113 -6.87 22.73 15.02
N ASP A 114 -7.46 21.92 15.92
CA ASP A 114 -7.50 22.22 17.36
C ASP A 114 -6.10 22.36 17.97
N TYR A 115 -5.11 21.57 17.51
CA TYR A 115 -3.71 21.71 17.93
C TYR A 115 -3.08 23.02 17.45
N VAL A 116 -3.35 23.44 16.21
CA VAL A 116 -2.86 24.70 15.65
C VAL A 116 -3.49 25.89 16.38
N ASP A 117 -4.79 25.82 16.64
CA ASP A 117 -5.53 26.89 17.30
C ASP A 117 -5.02 27.05 18.74
N ALA A 118 -4.95 25.97 19.52
CA ALA A 118 -4.43 25.99 20.88
C ALA A 118 -2.98 26.52 20.94
N ALA A 119 -2.12 26.08 20.03
CA ALA A 119 -0.75 26.55 19.95
C ALA A 119 -0.63 28.02 19.54
N THR A 120 -1.53 28.50 18.69
CA THR A 120 -1.61 29.93 18.31
C THR A 120 -1.98 30.78 19.52
N ALA A 121 -3.00 30.39 20.29
CA ALA A 121 -3.39 31.07 21.52
C ALA A 121 -2.24 31.13 22.53
N VAL A 122 -1.53 30.00 22.74
CA VAL A 122 -0.35 29.95 23.62
C VAL A 122 0.77 30.86 23.12
N HIS A 123 1.05 30.87 21.81
CA HIS A 123 2.07 31.74 21.25
C HIS A 123 1.75 33.23 21.41
N GLU A 124 0.50 33.62 21.16
CA GLU A 124 0.04 35.01 21.28
C GLU A 124 0.07 35.49 22.73
N PHE A 125 -0.40 34.66 23.65
CA PHE A 125 -0.30 34.92 25.08
C PHE A 125 1.16 35.09 25.55
N LEU A 126 2.07 34.22 25.13
CA LEU A 126 3.48 34.36 25.49
C LEU A 126 4.13 35.60 24.88
N SER A 127 3.69 36.00 23.68
CA SER A 127 4.19 37.20 23.00
C SER A 127 3.71 38.48 23.70
N SER A 128 2.45 38.52 24.13
CA SER A 128 1.90 39.65 24.90
C SER A 128 2.60 39.81 26.26
N LEU A 129 2.98 38.71 26.90
CA LEU A 129 3.81 38.74 28.11
C LEU A 129 5.24 39.25 27.85
N GLY A 130 5.81 38.97 26.67
CA GLY A 130 7.12 39.45 26.24
C GLY A 130 7.16 40.96 26.02
N ASP A 131 6.18 41.49 25.27
CA ASP A 131 6.01 42.92 25.04
C ASP A 131 5.76 43.69 26.35
N ALA A 132 5.06 43.08 27.31
CA ALA A 132 4.88 43.64 28.65
C ALA A 132 6.17 43.61 29.51
N ARG A 133 7.07 42.64 29.27
CA ARG A 133 8.33 42.46 30.02
C ARG A 133 9.46 43.35 29.51
N ASP A 134 9.51 43.67 28.23
CA ASP A 134 10.50 44.62 27.68
C ASP A 134 10.28 46.06 28.20
N GLY A 135 9.13 46.35 28.81
CA GLY A 135 8.86 47.59 29.54
C GLY A 135 9.32 47.62 31.00
N VAL A 136 9.64 46.48 31.63
CA VAL A 136 10.02 46.38 33.05
C VAL A 136 11.10 45.32 33.23
N ALA A 137 12.36 45.74 33.08
CA ALA A 137 13.52 44.90 33.35
C ALA A 137 13.61 44.53 34.84
N GLY A 138 13.23 43.30 35.18
CA GLY A 138 13.55 42.73 36.48
C GLY A 138 12.61 41.61 36.92
N ASP A 139 13.16 40.41 36.98
CA ASP A 139 12.66 39.22 37.66
C ASP A 139 11.82 38.25 36.81
N THR A 140 12.37 37.05 36.62
CA THR A 140 11.82 35.91 35.89
C THR A 140 10.68 35.28 36.66
N GLY A 141 9.62 36.03 36.93
CA GLY A 141 8.45 35.53 37.64
C GLY A 141 7.89 34.31 36.90
N SER A 142 7.80 33.18 37.60
CA SER A 142 7.02 32.02 37.18
C SER A 142 5.64 32.48 36.71
N LEU A 143 5.11 31.88 35.65
CA LEU A 143 3.76 32.16 35.20
C LEU A 143 2.81 31.90 36.37
N GLN A 144 2.07 32.93 36.79
CA GLN A 144 1.08 32.74 37.85
C GLN A 144 -0.14 32.00 37.29
N GLN A 145 -0.77 31.17 38.10
CA GLN A 145 -1.98 30.43 37.71
C GLN A 145 -3.09 31.38 37.22
N GLU A 146 -3.16 32.61 37.75
CA GLU A 146 -4.12 33.64 37.33
C GLU A 146 -3.99 33.98 35.84
N GLY A 147 -2.77 34.18 35.32
CA GLY A 147 -2.57 34.47 33.89
C GLY A 147 -2.91 33.28 32.98
N LEU A 148 -2.68 32.04 33.45
CA LEU A 148 -3.12 30.85 32.71
C LEU A 148 -4.65 30.72 32.72
N ASN A 149 -5.30 31.07 33.82
CA ASN A 149 -6.77 31.06 33.90
C ASN A 149 -7.37 32.14 32.98
N GLU A 150 -6.72 33.29 32.85
CA GLU A 150 -7.11 34.36 31.92
C GLU A 150 -7.04 33.86 30.47
N LEU A 151 -5.90 33.29 30.04
CA LEU A 151 -5.77 32.67 28.71
C LEU A 151 -6.89 31.64 28.45
N ARG A 152 -7.14 30.75 29.41
CA ARG A 152 -8.17 29.73 29.26
C ARG A 152 -9.58 30.35 29.16
N SER A 153 -9.85 31.41 29.93
CA SER A 153 -11.13 32.14 29.87
C SER A 153 -11.31 32.85 28.53
N GLU A 154 -10.26 33.47 27.98
CA GLU A 154 -10.31 34.11 26.66
C GLU A 154 -10.62 33.09 25.56
N MET A 155 -9.97 31.91 25.61
CA MET A 155 -10.27 30.80 24.71
C MET A 155 -11.69 30.23 24.88
N GLU A 156 -12.28 30.29 26.08
CA GLU A 156 -13.67 29.86 26.31
C GLU A 156 -14.70 30.87 25.77
N GLU A 157 -14.37 32.16 25.74
CA GLU A 157 -15.26 33.23 25.27
C GLU A 157 -15.28 33.41 23.75
N GLU A 158 -14.18 33.05 23.07
CA GLU A 158 -14.13 33.10 21.62
C GLU A 158 -14.89 31.91 21.01
N ASP A 159 -16.05 32.18 20.39
CA ASP A 159 -16.84 31.21 19.60
C ASP A 159 -16.02 30.45 18.53
N ALA A 160 -14.85 30.98 18.15
CA ALA A 160 -13.92 30.37 17.21
C ALA A 160 -13.15 29.17 17.80
N PHE A 161 -13.02 29.08 19.12
CA PHE A 161 -12.30 28.00 19.79
C PHE A 161 -13.25 26.86 20.17
N HIS A 162 -13.02 25.69 19.57
CA HIS A 162 -13.69 24.48 19.99
C HIS A 162 -13.17 24.04 21.38
N GLU A 163 -14.06 23.49 22.23
CA GLU A 163 -13.72 22.88 23.53
C GLU A 163 -12.52 21.91 23.45
N ARG A 164 -12.34 21.27 22.28
CA ARG A 164 -11.19 20.42 21.96
C ARG A 164 -9.85 21.14 22.00
N ALA A 165 -9.75 22.35 21.44
CA ALA A 165 -8.51 23.14 21.48
C ALA A 165 -8.17 23.55 22.92
N LEU A 166 -9.17 23.97 23.70
CA LEU A 166 -9.00 24.30 25.11
C LEU A 166 -8.54 23.10 25.96
N SER A 167 -8.97 21.88 25.59
CA SER A 167 -8.55 20.64 26.27
C SER A 167 -7.05 20.36 26.16
N LEU A 168 -6.37 20.92 25.14
CA LEU A 168 -4.94 20.76 24.91
C LEU A 168 -4.09 21.71 25.76
N VAL A 169 -4.67 22.82 26.23
CA VAL A 169 -3.96 23.79 27.08
C VAL A 169 -3.86 23.25 28.50
N PRO A 170 -2.65 23.15 29.09
CA PRO A 170 -2.49 22.64 30.44
C PRO A 170 -3.33 23.40 31.48
N GLN A 171 -3.82 22.68 32.49
CA GLN A 171 -4.66 23.28 33.54
C GLN A 171 -3.85 23.92 34.68
N SER A 172 -2.56 23.60 34.81
CA SER A 172 -1.69 24.16 35.84
C SER A 172 -0.53 24.95 35.25
N ALA A 173 -0.15 26.04 35.92
CA ALA A 173 1.00 26.85 35.53
C ALA A 173 2.28 26.01 35.40
N SER A 174 2.53 25.07 36.31
CA SER A 174 3.70 24.18 36.24
C SER A 174 3.72 23.29 34.99
N ALA A 175 2.56 22.75 34.60
CA ALA A 175 2.44 21.93 33.39
C ALA A 175 2.58 22.78 32.12
N PHE A 176 2.07 24.02 32.17
CA PHE A 176 2.24 25.01 31.11
C PHE A 176 3.69 25.44 30.94
N GLU A 177 4.40 25.77 32.02
CA GLU A 177 5.83 26.10 31.99
C GLU A 177 6.65 24.94 31.42
N SER A 178 6.34 23.70 31.82
CA SER A 178 6.96 22.51 31.26
C SER A 178 6.70 22.36 29.76
N LEU A 179 5.49 22.67 29.28
CA LEU A 179 5.14 22.64 27.85
C LEU A 179 5.97 23.67 27.08
N VAL A 180 6.06 24.89 27.60
CA VAL A 180 6.81 25.98 26.98
C VAL A 180 8.31 25.67 26.95
N SER A 181 8.86 25.09 28.03
CA SER A 181 10.26 24.65 28.08
C SER A 181 10.55 23.59 27.01
N GLU A 182 9.70 22.57 26.91
CA GLU A 182 9.82 21.49 25.93
C GLU A 182 9.79 22.00 24.49
N ALA A 183 8.92 22.96 24.18
CA ALA A 183 8.84 23.58 22.87
C ALA A 183 10.08 24.43 22.54
N ARG A 184 10.65 25.14 23.53
CA ARG A 184 11.81 26.03 23.34
C ARG A 184 13.13 25.27 23.16
N GLU A 185 13.37 24.22 23.93
CA GLU A 185 14.62 23.43 23.85
C GLU A 185 14.89 22.84 22.44
N ARG A 186 13.84 22.69 21.63
CA ARG A 186 13.95 22.21 20.25
C ARG A 186 14.19 23.31 19.22
N PHE A 187 13.69 24.51 19.48
CA PHE A 187 13.88 25.67 18.63
C PHE A 187 15.37 26.08 18.55
N GLU A 188 16.08 26.00 19.68
CA GLU A 188 17.51 26.36 19.76
C GLU A 188 18.44 25.43 18.95
N LYS A 189 17.93 24.35 18.34
CA LYS A 189 18.73 23.42 17.53
C LYS A 189 18.64 23.66 16.01
N GLU A 190 17.75 24.53 15.53
CA GLU A 190 17.49 24.77 14.08
C GLU A 190 17.74 26.24 13.67
N GLU A 191 18.86 26.82 14.10
CA GLU A 191 19.09 28.28 14.19
C GLU A 191 19.45 29.02 12.88
N ASP A 192 19.02 28.58 11.70
CA ASP A 192 19.55 29.10 10.41
C ASP A 192 18.48 29.55 9.37
N TYR A 193 17.46 30.33 9.77
CA TYR A 193 16.40 30.81 8.86
C TYR A 193 16.09 32.32 8.94
N PHE A 194 15.69 32.92 7.80
CA PHE A 194 15.79 34.36 7.50
C PHE A 194 14.44 35.16 7.41
N ASP A 195 13.28 34.65 7.85
CA ASP A 195 11.98 35.39 7.75
C ASP A 195 11.08 35.24 9.01
N GLU A 196 10.58 36.36 9.54
CA GLU A 196 9.69 36.46 10.72
C GLU A 196 8.36 35.69 10.54
N ALA A 197 7.80 35.66 9.32
CA ALA A 197 6.57 34.90 9.06
C ALA A 197 6.80 33.38 9.13
N HIS A 198 8.02 32.93 8.81
CA HIS A 198 8.45 31.55 8.98
C HIS A 198 8.65 31.26 10.47
N GLU A 199 9.35 32.15 11.19
CA GLU A 199 9.60 32.03 12.62
C GLU A 199 8.31 31.90 13.45
N ARG A 200 7.27 32.69 13.14
CA ARG A 200 5.96 32.55 13.79
C ARG A 200 5.34 31.18 13.53
N ARG A 201 5.38 30.69 12.29
CA ARG A 201 4.84 29.37 11.93
C ARG A 201 5.59 28.25 12.65
N ASP A 202 6.90 28.38 12.77
CA ASP A 202 7.75 27.42 13.47
C ASP A 202 7.44 27.39 14.97
N LYS A 203 7.30 28.55 15.63
CA LYS A 203 6.93 28.62 17.05
C LYS A 203 5.57 27.98 17.32
N VAL A 204 4.55 28.30 16.52
CA VAL A 204 3.21 27.67 16.63
C VAL A 204 3.32 26.16 16.41
N HIS A 205 4.10 25.71 15.42
CA HIS A 205 4.31 24.29 15.18
C HIS A 205 4.97 23.58 16.36
N GLN A 206 5.99 24.18 16.99
CA GLN A 206 6.68 23.62 18.16
C GLN A 206 5.75 23.48 19.37
N TYR A 207 4.93 24.49 19.66
CA TYR A 207 3.93 24.39 20.74
C TYR A 207 2.90 23.31 20.44
N ALA A 208 2.39 23.23 19.22
CA ALA A 208 1.44 22.20 18.82
C ALA A 208 2.04 20.79 18.91
N MET A 209 3.30 20.62 18.49
CA MET A 209 4.06 19.36 18.65
C MET A 209 4.21 18.97 20.12
N ALA A 210 4.57 19.91 20.99
CA ALA A 210 4.70 19.65 22.42
C ALA A 210 3.35 19.29 23.07
N MET A 211 2.26 19.95 22.68
CA MET A 211 0.90 19.60 23.13
C MET A 211 0.52 18.19 22.66
N ALA A 212 0.72 17.90 21.38
CA ALA A 212 0.43 16.60 20.78
C ALA A 212 1.25 15.48 21.42
N ARG A 213 2.52 15.69 21.73
CA ARG A 213 3.32 14.66 22.43
C ARG A 213 2.84 14.36 23.84
N ARG A 214 2.07 15.26 24.46
CA ARG A 214 1.48 15.05 25.80
C ARG A 214 0.17 14.27 25.75
N THR A 215 -0.48 14.17 24.60
CA THR A 215 -1.67 13.32 24.43
C THR A 215 -1.30 11.84 24.25
N ILE A 216 -0.03 11.53 23.92
CA ILE A 216 0.49 10.16 23.93
C ILE A 216 0.64 9.68 25.38
N THR A 217 -0.21 8.77 25.80
CA THR A 217 -0.27 8.22 27.16
C THR A 217 0.75 7.09 27.41
N LEU A 218 1.15 6.36 26.35
CA LEU A 218 2.08 5.25 26.45
C LEU A 218 3.42 5.59 25.78
N LYS A 219 4.37 6.12 26.55
CA LYS A 219 5.74 6.34 26.08
C LYS A 219 6.64 5.19 26.52
N ARG A 220 7.22 4.47 25.57
CA ARG A 220 8.27 3.48 25.84
C ARG A 220 9.61 4.18 25.80
N THR A 221 10.44 3.98 26.83
CA THR A 221 11.81 4.53 26.82
C THR A 221 12.68 3.75 25.85
N VAL A 222 13.80 4.34 25.43
CA VAL A 222 14.77 3.67 24.55
C VAL A 222 15.26 2.38 25.20
N GLU A 223 15.56 2.39 26.50
CA GLU A 223 16.01 1.20 27.24
C GLU A 223 14.95 0.09 27.26
N TRP A 224 13.68 0.48 27.36
CA TRP A 224 12.58 -0.49 27.27
C TRP A 224 12.53 -1.12 25.88
N ILE A 225 12.69 -0.32 24.81
CA ILE A 225 12.68 -0.78 23.42
C ILE A 225 13.88 -1.67 23.12
N GLU A 226 15.07 -1.34 23.63
CA GLU A 226 16.26 -2.19 23.47
C GLU A 226 16.07 -3.57 24.12
N THR A 227 15.33 -3.63 25.22
CA THR A 227 15.10 -4.88 25.96
C THR A 227 13.92 -5.69 25.40
N ASN A 228 12.84 -5.03 24.98
CA ASN A 228 11.56 -5.67 24.67
C ASN A 228 11.16 -5.55 23.19
N GLY A 229 11.77 -4.62 22.46
CA GLY A 229 11.48 -4.35 21.06
C GLY A 229 11.82 -5.52 20.14
N ARG A 230 11.19 -5.51 18.98
CA ARG A 230 11.41 -6.47 17.89
C ARG A 230 11.56 -5.70 16.58
N CYS A 231 12.57 -6.03 15.79
CA CYS A 231 12.79 -5.40 14.50
C CYS A 231 11.83 -5.96 13.44
N LEU A 232 11.18 -5.07 12.69
CA LEU A 232 10.32 -5.41 11.55
C LEU A 232 11.06 -5.27 10.20
N ASP A 233 12.23 -4.63 10.20
CA ASP A 233 12.99 -4.23 9.01
C ASP A 233 14.12 -5.20 8.62
N ASN A 234 14.10 -6.42 9.19
CA ASN A 234 15.07 -7.47 8.90
C ASN A 234 14.95 -8.01 7.46
N ILE A 235 13.81 -7.79 6.80
CA ILE A 235 13.52 -8.25 5.43
C ILE A 235 13.30 -7.07 4.50
N VAL A 236 13.90 -7.13 3.32
CA VAL A 236 13.59 -6.27 2.17
C VAL A 236 13.08 -7.09 0.99
N PRO A 237 12.14 -6.57 0.18
CA PRO A 237 11.67 -7.26 -1.01
C PRO A 237 12.73 -7.24 -2.12
N GLY A 238 12.84 -8.33 -2.87
CA GLY A 238 13.66 -8.45 -4.08
C GLY A 238 13.00 -9.37 -5.12
N ILE A 239 13.60 -9.51 -6.31
CA ILE A 239 13.19 -10.59 -7.25
C ILE A 239 13.76 -11.89 -6.70
N SER A 240 12.92 -12.92 -6.57
CA SER A 240 13.34 -14.21 -6.04
C SER A 240 14.44 -14.83 -6.90
N THR A 241 15.38 -15.53 -6.25
CA THR A 241 16.35 -16.40 -6.94
C THR A 241 15.72 -17.69 -7.46
N ILE A 242 14.50 -18.00 -7.00
CA ILE A 242 13.69 -19.11 -7.50
C ILE A 242 13.00 -18.67 -8.80
N PRO A 243 13.22 -19.37 -9.93
CA PRO A 243 12.51 -19.09 -11.17
C PRO A 243 10.99 -19.17 -10.94
N GLN A 244 10.24 -18.20 -11.45
CA GLN A 244 8.78 -18.17 -11.40
C GLN A 244 8.15 -17.95 -10.02
N ALA A 245 8.94 -17.65 -8.99
CA ALA A 245 8.42 -17.31 -7.66
C ALA A 245 8.14 -15.80 -7.48
N GLY A 246 8.38 -14.98 -8.49
CA GLY A 246 8.08 -13.56 -8.42
C GLY A 246 9.02 -12.80 -7.48
N GLN A 247 8.44 -12.16 -6.45
CA GLN A 247 9.22 -11.49 -5.42
C GLN A 247 9.65 -12.46 -4.32
N GLY A 248 10.77 -12.18 -3.67
CA GLY A 248 11.29 -12.91 -2.52
C GLY A 248 11.66 -11.98 -1.36
N ALA A 249 11.83 -12.58 -0.18
CA ALA A 249 12.28 -11.93 1.04
C ALA A 249 13.80 -12.02 1.15
N PHE A 250 14.49 -10.89 1.25
CA PHE A 250 15.95 -10.85 1.39
C PHE A 250 16.36 -10.25 2.72
N ALA A 251 17.36 -10.84 3.36
CA ALA A 251 17.88 -10.37 4.63
C ALA A 251 18.52 -8.99 4.49
N ASN A 252 17.98 -7.98 5.17
CA ASN A 252 18.53 -6.63 5.19
C ASN A 252 19.80 -6.52 6.07
N ARG A 253 19.96 -7.45 7.01
CA ARG A 253 21.09 -7.58 7.94
C ARG A 253 21.42 -9.06 8.16
N ALA A 254 22.61 -9.33 8.68
CA ALA A 254 22.97 -10.69 9.08
C ALA A 254 22.21 -11.10 10.34
N MET A 255 21.81 -12.37 10.41
CA MET A 255 21.07 -12.97 11.52
C MET A 255 21.72 -14.29 11.91
N LYS A 256 21.69 -14.62 13.19
CA LYS A 256 22.17 -15.88 13.74
C LYS A 256 21.07 -16.94 13.78
N GLU A 257 21.47 -18.20 13.81
CA GLU A 257 20.54 -19.29 14.11
C GLU A 257 19.74 -18.98 15.39
N GLY A 258 18.42 -19.11 15.30
CA GLY A 258 17.49 -18.80 16.39
C GLY A 258 16.99 -17.34 16.43
N ASP A 259 17.62 -16.41 15.71
CA ASP A 259 17.14 -15.03 15.64
C ASP A 259 15.75 -14.94 14.99
N ILE A 260 14.94 -14.01 15.47
CA ILE A 260 13.66 -13.69 14.83
C ILE A 260 13.93 -12.95 13.53
N VAL A 261 13.55 -13.58 12.43
CA VAL A 261 13.61 -13.01 11.09
C VAL A 261 12.53 -11.97 10.92
N VAL A 262 11.27 -12.30 11.20
CA VAL A 262 10.16 -11.34 11.15
C VAL A 262 9.05 -11.75 12.14
N PRO A 263 8.60 -10.86 13.03
CA PRO A 263 7.39 -11.10 13.82
C PRO A 263 6.15 -10.87 12.94
N VAL A 264 5.08 -11.60 13.22
CA VAL A 264 3.79 -11.51 12.52
C VAL A 264 2.69 -11.24 13.54
N PRO A 265 2.64 -10.02 14.13
CA PRO A 265 1.67 -9.66 15.16
C PRO A 265 0.28 -9.34 14.60
N THR A 266 0.15 -9.06 13.30
CA THR A 266 -1.14 -8.75 12.69
C THR A 266 -1.41 -9.78 11.62
N MET A 267 -2.49 -10.53 11.82
CA MET A 267 -2.96 -11.52 10.86
C MET A 267 -4.44 -11.33 10.64
N LEU A 268 -4.86 -11.43 9.39
CA LEU A 268 -6.26 -11.66 9.09
C LEU A 268 -6.58 -13.12 9.40
N VAL A 269 -7.51 -13.33 10.32
CA VAL A 269 -7.96 -14.65 10.76
C VAL A 269 -9.25 -14.97 10.03
N ILE A 270 -9.23 -15.93 9.11
CA ILE A 270 -10.40 -16.35 8.34
C ILE A 270 -10.75 -17.76 8.78
N THR A 271 -11.86 -17.90 9.51
CA THR A 271 -12.36 -19.17 10.06
C THR A 271 -13.08 -20.03 9.01
N ASP A 272 -13.46 -19.45 7.87
CA ASP A 272 -14.09 -20.12 6.73
C ASP A 272 -13.38 -19.81 5.40
N LYS A 273 -12.58 -20.75 4.90
CA LYS A 273 -11.90 -20.68 3.59
C LYS A 273 -12.85 -20.41 2.40
N SER A 274 -14.16 -20.66 2.53
CA SER A 274 -15.11 -20.36 1.46
C SER A 274 -15.36 -18.86 1.27
N THR A 275 -15.03 -18.02 2.26
CA THR A 275 -15.02 -16.55 2.11
C THR A 275 -14.04 -16.07 1.03
N LEU A 276 -13.03 -16.89 0.70
CA LEU A 276 -12.06 -16.62 -0.37
C LEU A 276 -12.48 -17.23 -1.71
N ASP A 277 -13.69 -17.76 -1.85
CA ASP A 277 -14.22 -18.21 -3.14
C ASP A 277 -14.47 -17.05 -4.10
N VAL A 278 -14.20 -17.30 -5.38
CA VAL A 278 -14.48 -16.37 -6.49
C VAL A 278 -15.51 -17.03 -7.38
N TYR A 279 -16.55 -16.28 -7.74
CA TYR A 279 -17.66 -16.74 -8.58
C TYR A 279 -17.64 -15.98 -9.91
N ASP A 280 -18.21 -16.57 -10.96
CA ASP A 280 -18.49 -15.79 -12.18
C ASP A 280 -19.61 -14.80 -11.87
N HIS A 281 -19.58 -13.60 -12.45
CA HIS A 281 -20.62 -12.60 -12.26
C HIS A 281 -21.19 -12.13 -13.60
N ILE A 282 -22.50 -11.89 -13.64
CA ILE A 282 -23.14 -11.06 -14.66
C ILE A 282 -23.50 -9.71 -14.05
N LEU A 283 -23.36 -8.65 -14.84
CA LEU A 283 -23.98 -7.38 -14.49
C LEU A 283 -25.49 -7.52 -14.71
N ASP A 284 -26.27 -7.27 -13.67
CA ASP A 284 -27.71 -7.08 -13.78
C ASP A 284 -27.99 -5.66 -14.27
N ASP A 285 -28.48 -5.56 -15.51
CA ASP A 285 -28.77 -4.30 -16.18
C ASP A 285 -29.78 -3.43 -15.41
N GLU A 286 -30.70 -4.03 -14.63
CA GLU A 286 -31.72 -3.28 -13.90
C GLU A 286 -31.19 -2.65 -12.62
N THR A 287 -30.37 -3.40 -11.88
CA THR A 287 -29.86 -2.98 -10.57
C THR A 287 -28.45 -2.41 -10.63
N SER A 288 -27.75 -2.59 -11.76
CA SER A 288 -26.32 -2.31 -11.90
C SER A 288 -25.48 -3.02 -10.84
N THR A 289 -25.90 -4.22 -10.43
CA THR A 289 -25.17 -5.06 -9.47
C THR A 289 -24.60 -6.30 -10.14
N LEU A 290 -23.46 -6.78 -9.66
CA LEU A 290 -22.87 -8.05 -10.08
C LEU A 290 -23.59 -9.19 -9.38
N ILE A 291 -24.30 -10.01 -10.15
CA ILE A 291 -24.97 -11.21 -9.65
C ILE A 291 -24.09 -12.42 -9.98
N ALA A 292 -23.77 -13.22 -8.96
CA ALA A 292 -23.03 -14.46 -9.16
C ALA A 292 -23.80 -15.44 -10.06
N ILE A 293 -23.12 -15.99 -11.07
CA ILE A 293 -23.65 -16.96 -12.02
C ILE A 293 -23.47 -18.36 -11.42
N GLY A 294 -24.47 -18.79 -10.65
CA GLY A 294 -24.53 -20.12 -10.06
C GLY A 294 -23.74 -20.27 -8.76
N ASP A 295 -23.85 -21.45 -8.16
CA ASP A 295 -23.39 -21.72 -6.79
C ASP A 295 -21.98 -22.33 -6.72
N ARG A 296 -21.30 -22.47 -7.86
CA ARG A 296 -19.98 -23.12 -7.92
C ARG A 296 -18.89 -22.06 -8.06
N PRO A 297 -17.92 -22.02 -7.13
CA PRO A 297 -16.79 -21.12 -7.29
C PRO A 297 -15.97 -21.53 -8.50
N VAL A 298 -15.52 -20.54 -9.27
CA VAL A 298 -14.66 -20.71 -10.44
C VAL A 298 -13.17 -20.68 -10.06
N SER A 299 -12.84 -20.05 -8.93
CA SER A 299 -11.47 -19.95 -8.41
C SER A 299 -11.47 -19.54 -6.92
N LYS A 300 -10.28 -19.24 -6.39
CA LYS A 300 -10.06 -18.63 -5.08
C LYS A 300 -9.40 -17.26 -5.24
N GLN A 301 -9.55 -16.40 -4.23
CA GLN A 301 -8.85 -15.14 -4.12
C GLN A 301 -7.33 -15.35 -4.08
N LEU A 302 -6.57 -14.46 -4.74
CA LEU A 302 -5.11 -14.45 -4.78
C LEU A 302 -4.51 -14.35 -3.38
N LEU A 303 -5.22 -13.70 -2.45
CA LEU A 303 -4.84 -13.61 -1.04
C LEU A 303 -4.52 -14.98 -0.42
N LEU A 304 -5.24 -16.04 -0.84
CA LEU A 304 -5.04 -17.39 -0.32
C LEU A 304 -3.58 -17.86 -0.43
N ASN A 305 -2.86 -17.46 -1.49
CA ASN A 305 -1.47 -17.86 -1.74
C ASN A 305 -0.47 -17.33 -0.70
N TYR A 306 -0.91 -16.37 0.12
CA TYR A 306 -0.10 -15.76 1.17
C TYR A 306 -0.54 -16.19 2.57
N CYS A 307 -1.64 -16.94 2.68
CA CYS A 307 -2.18 -17.36 3.96
C CYS A 307 -1.60 -18.71 4.38
N PHE A 308 -1.36 -18.86 5.68
CA PHE A 308 -0.99 -20.12 6.31
C PHE A 308 -2.26 -20.91 6.65
N GLY A 309 -2.28 -22.20 6.33
CA GLY A 309 -3.42 -23.06 6.63
C GLY A 309 -3.05 -24.54 6.68
N HIS A 310 -4.07 -25.36 6.95
CA HIS A 310 -3.97 -26.81 6.97
C HIS A 310 -5.08 -27.42 6.11
N GLU A 311 -4.81 -28.48 5.34
CA GLU A 311 -5.80 -29.08 4.41
C GLU A 311 -7.06 -29.56 5.14
N GLU A 312 -6.90 -30.08 6.36
CA GLU A 312 -8.01 -30.55 7.19
C GLU A 312 -8.68 -29.44 8.02
N SER A 313 -8.32 -28.17 7.83
CA SER A 313 -8.87 -27.05 8.60
C SER A 313 -9.58 -26.02 7.71
N ALA A 314 -10.67 -25.44 8.20
CA ALA A 314 -11.33 -24.30 7.56
C ALA A 314 -10.64 -22.96 7.86
N LEU A 315 -9.74 -22.93 8.84
CA LEU A 315 -9.00 -21.75 9.26
C LEU A 315 -7.82 -21.46 8.32
N VAL A 316 -7.67 -20.19 7.91
CA VAL A 316 -6.44 -19.65 7.32
C VAL A 316 -6.03 -18.36 8.02
N LEU A 317 -4.72 -18.13 8.07
CA LEU A 317 -4.08 -17.01 8.74
C LEU A 317 -3.26 -16.23 7.72
N CYS A 318 -3.71 -15.04 7.35
CA CYS A 318 -3.04 -14.25 6.31
C CYS A 318 -2.19 -13.15 6.99
N PRO A 319 -0.85 -13.22 6.90
CA PRO A 319 0.04 -12.26 7.53
C PRO A 319 -0.08 -10.88 6.90
N ALA A 320 -0.19 -9.84 7.74
CA ALA A 320 -0.14 -8.45 7.31
C ALA A 320 1.28 -7.86 7.40
N THR A 321 2.33 -8.68 7.36
CA THR A 321 3.73 -8.24 7.43
C THR A 321 4.52 -8.69 6.21
N ASN A 322 5.80 -8.32 6.15
CA ASN A 322 6.75 -8.80 5.12
C ASN A 322 6.98 -10.33 5.14
N ALA A 323 6.37 -11.08 6.07
CA ALA A 323 6.38 -12.54 6.03
C ALA A 323 5.78 -13.09 4.72
N ASN A 324 4.85 -12.36 4.09
CA ASN A 324 4.26 -12.71 2.80
C ASN A 324 5.23 -12.72 1.61
N LEU A 325 6.45 -12.18 1.76
CA LEU A 325 7.50 -12.21 0.74
C LEU A 325 8.31 -13.50 0.74
N ILE A 326 8.22 -14.31 1.80
CA ILE A 326 9.15 -15.42 2.02
C ILE A 326 8.69 -16.63 1.23
N ASN A 327 9.45 -17.00 0.20
CA ASN A 327 9.10 -18.10 -0.68
C ASN A 327 9.36 -19.49 -0.08
N HIS A 328 8.80 -20.49 -0.77
CA HIS A 328 8.97 -21.89 -0.46
C HIS A 328 10.41 -22.40 -0.72
N CYS A 329 10.93 -23.18 0.20
CA CYS A 329 12.07 -24.07 0.00
C CYS A 329 11.90 -25.35 0.83
N SER A 330 12.46 -26.47 0.36
CA SER A 330 12.32 -27.75 1.02
C SER A 330 13.55 -28.62 0.84
N SER A 331 13.90 -29.36 1.90
CA SER A 331 14.95 -30.39 1.86
C SER A 331 14.43 -31.75 1.40
N ARG A 332 13.11 -31.90 1.17
CA ARG A 332 12.50 -33.19 0.76
C ARG A 332 12.76 -33.54 -0.70
N ARG A 333 13.10 -32.55 -1.53
CA ARG A 333 13.38 -32.77 -2.95
C ARG A 333 14.88 -33.01 -3.12
N THR A 334 15.25 -34.19 -3.59
CA THR A 334 16.65 -34.62 -3.74
C THR A 334 17.17 -34.49 -5.17
N GLU A 335 16.33 -34.04 -6.11
CA GLU A 335 16.63 -33.98 -7.53
C GLU A 335 16.43 -32.57 -8.07
N ASP A 336 17.30 -32.17 -9.02
CA ASP A 336 17.24 -30.93 -9.80
C ASP A 336 15.97 -30.91 -10.68
N GLY A 337 14.80 -30.81 -10.04
CA GLY A 337 13.51 -30.74 -10.72
C GLY A 337 13.37 -29.41 -11.48
N PRO A 338 12.65 -29.37 -12.61
CA PRO A 338 12.98 -28.44 -13.70
C PRO A 338 12.62 -26.97 -13.45
N VAL A 339 11.83 -26.63 -12.43
CA VAL A 339 11.36 -25.26 -12.22
C VAL A 339 11.08 -25.00 -10.74
N GLY A 340 11.49 -23.83 -10.23
CA GLY A 340 10.97 -23.29 -8.97
C GLY A 340 11.59 -23.81 -7.68
N GLN A 341 12.89 -24.16 -7.65
CA GLN A 341 13.52 -24.71 -6.43
C GLN A 341 14.72 -23.90 -5.95
N CYS A 342 14.76 -23.66 -4.64
CA CYS A 342 15.97 -23.29 -3.90
C CYS A 342 17.01 -24.43 -3.97
N ARG A 343 18.24 -24.20 -3.49
CA ARG A 343 19.28 -25.24 -3.40
C ARG A 343 18.84 -26.37 -2.43
N PRO A 344 18.44 -27.56 -2.92
CA PRO A 344 17.73 -28.52 -2.06
C PRO A 344 18.60 -29.09 -0.94
N ASN A 345 19.91 -29.17 -1.19
CA ASN A 345 20.91 -29.62 -0.20
C ASN A 345 21.03 -28.71 1.03
N LEU A 346 20.60 -27.45 0.92
CA LEU A 346 20.62 -26.49 2.04
C LEU A 346 19.26 -26.38 2.74
N GLY A 347 18.16 -26.69 2.02
CA GLY A 347 16.81 -26.53 2.53
C GLY A 347 16.46 -25.09 2.95
N PRO A 348 15.30 -24.90 3.59
CA PRO A 348 14.89 -23.60 4.12
C PRO A 348 15.88 -23.11 5.20
N ASN A 349 16.09 -21.80 5.27
CA ASN A 349 16.93 -21.14 6.28
C ASN A 349 16.12 -20.50 7.41
N ALA A 350 14.80 -20.59 7.35
CA ALA A 350 13.92 -20.12 8.39
C ALA A 350 12.76 -21.10 8.62
N VAL A 351 12.08 -20.94 9.75
CA VAL A 351 10.95 -21.76 10.16
C VAL A 351 9.86 -20.88 10.76
N LEU A 352 8.60 -21.21 10.45
CA LEU A 352 7.43 -20.59 11.06
C LEU A 352 7.19 -21.19 12.45
N ARG A 353 6.80 -20.40 13.44
CA ARG A 353 6.31 -20.90 14.73
C ARG A 353 5.30 -19.93 15.36
N TRP A 354 4.53 -20.41 16.34
CA TRP A 354 3.68 -19.54 17.15
C TRP A 354 4.53 -18.54 17.91
N SER A 355 4.00 -17.32 18.07
CA SER A 355 4.62 -16.36 18.98
C SER A 355 4.70 -16.94 20.39
N THR A 356 5.81 -16.65 21.05
CA THR A 356 6.06 -17.06 22.43
C THR A 356 6.11 -15.84 23.33
N GLU A 357 7.27 -15.17 23.40
CA GLU A 357 7.53 -14.15 24.42
C GLU A 357 6.88 -12.80 24.14
N PHE A 358 6.74 -12.39 22.87
CA PHE A 358 6.26 -11.04 22.55
C PHE A 358 4.73 -10.93 22.56
N ASP A 359 4.04 -12.05 22.37
CA ASP A 359 2.59 -12.12 22.40
C ASP A 359 2.11 -13.34 23.20
N PRO A 360 2.09 -13.24 24.54
CA PRO A 360 1.68 -14.35 25.40
C PRO A 360 0.22 -14.75 25.20
N GLU A 361 -0.63 -13.84 24.70
CA GLU A 361 -2.05 -14.14 24.46
C GLU A 361 -2.22 -15.22 23.39
N THR A 362 -1.28 -15.35 22.44
CA THR A 362 -1.32 -16.41 21.42
C THR A 362 -1.55 -17.78 22.05
N SER A 363 -0.92 -18.08 23.19
CA SER A 363 -1.11 -19.36 23.88
C SER A 363 -2.56 -19.63 24.29
N GLU A 364 -3.30 -18.60 24.70
CA GLU A 364 -4.73 -18.71 25.05
C GLU A 364 -5.58 -18.97 23.81
N TRP A 365 -5.25 -18.32 22.68
CA TRP A 365 -5.97 -18.51 21.41
C TRP A 365 -5.81 -19.94 20.85
N LEU A 366 -4.66 -20.58 21.07
CA LEU A 366 -4.43 -21.97 20.65
C LEU A 366 -5.34 -22.99 21.35
N ASP A 367 -5.91 -22.61 22.49
CA ASP A 367 -6.86 -23.41 23.24
C ASP A 367 -8.33 -23.13 22.88
N LEU A 368 -8.61 -22.24 21.93
CA LEU A 368 -9.98 -21.97 21.48
C LEU A 368 -10.41 -22.91 20.35
N SER A 369 -11.71 -23.16 20.25
CA SER A 369 -12.36 -23.73 19.07
C SER A 369 -12.48 -22.69 17.95
N LEU A 370 -12.78 -23.11 16.72
CA LEU A 370 -12.94 -22.18 15.60
C LEU A 370 -14.11 -21.20 15.82
N ASP A 371 -15.21 -21.65 16.42
CA ASP A 371 -16.37 -20.80 16.75
C ASP A 371 -15.99 -19.72 17.78
N GLU A 372 -15.21 -20.07 18.79
CA GLU A 372 -14.73 -19.11 19.81
C GLU A 372 -13.72 -18.11 19.22
N ILE A 373 -12.89 -18.55 18.26
CA ILE A 373 -11.99 -17.67 17.53
C ILE A 373 -12.80 -16.67 16.70
N ASP A 374 -13.80 -17.15 15.95
CA ASP A 374 -14.67 -16.34 15.11
C ASP A 374 -15.41 -15.26 15.92
N GLU A 375 -16.01 -15.65 17.05
CA GLU A 375 -16.70 -14.73 17.97
C GLU A 375 -15.76 -13.61 18.46
N ARG A 376 -14.56 -13.97 18.94
CA ARG A 376 -13.59 -12.98 19.45
C ARG A 376 -13.05 -12.07 18.35
N VAL A 377 -12.82 -12.60 17.15
CA VAL A 377 -12.41 -11.79 15.99
C VAL A 377 -13.55 -10.81 15.64
N GLY A 378 -14.80 -11.26 15.69
CA GLY A 378 -15.99 -10.40 15.51
C GLY A 378 -16.11 -9.28 16.55
N GLU A 379 -15.59 -9.47 17.75
CA GLU A 379 -15.45 -8.43 18.79
C GLU A 379 -14.26 -7.47 18.58
N GLY A 380 -13.53 -7.60 17.47
CA GLY A 380 -12.36 -6.79 17.16
C GLY A 380 -11.09 -7.19 17.90
N ARG A 381 -11.02 -8.41 18.45
CA ARG A 381 -9.80 -8.91 19.09
C ARG A 381 -8.77 -9.31 18.03
N ARG A 382 -7.51 -8.96 18.26
CA ARG A 382 -6.39 -9.13 17.29
C ARG A 382 -6.12 -10.57 16.86
N GLY A 383 -6.34 -11.55 17.73
CA GLY A 383 -6.12 -12.96 17.40
C GLY A 383 -4.73 -13.48 17.72
N LEU A 384 -4.33 -14.47 16.92
CA LEU A 384 -3.06 -15.20 16.99
C LEU A 384 -1.89 -14.34 16.49
N SER A 385 -0.67 -14.69 16.91
CA SER A 385 0.57 -14.20 16.29
C SER A 385 1.49 -15.33 15.87
N LEU A 386 2.22 -15.12 14.79
CA LEU A 386 3.31 -15.99 14.35
C LEU A 386 4.64 -15.26 14.45
N GLU A 387 5.73 -16.02 14.39
CA GLU A 387 7.06 -15.51 14.12
C GLU A 387 7.82 -16.46 13.20
N ILE A 388 8.72 -15.88 12.40
CA ILE A 388 9.63 -16.65 11.56
C ILE A 388 11.02 -16.51 12.17
N ALA A 389 11.63 -17.65 12.48
CA ALA A 389 12.93 -17.73 13.13
C ALA A 389 13.97 -18.37 12.21
N ALA A 390 15.21 -17.92 12.27
CA ALA A 390 16.30 -18.46 11.48
C ALA A 390 16.67 -19.87 11.97
N THR A 391 16.81 -20.84 11.06
CA THR A 391 17.24 -22.21 11.37
C THR A 391 18.74 -22.41 11.22
N ARG A 392 19.45 -21.38 10.76
CA ARG A 392 20.90 -21.29 10.62
C ARG A 392 21.30 -19.81 10.47
N ASP A 393 22.59 -19.51 10.52
CA ASP A 393 23.07 -18.17 10.18
C ASP A 393 22.62 -17.76 8.76
N ILE A 394 22.11 -16.53 8.64
CA ILE A 394 21.65 -15.89 7.39
C ILE A 394 22.51 -14.65 7.16
N ALA A 395 23.20 -14.56 6.03
CA ALA A 395 23.99 -13.39 5.70
C ALA A 395 23.12 -12.25 5.16
N ARG A 396 23.60 -11.00 5.28
CA ARG A 396 22.95 -9.86 4.61
C ARG A 396 22.90 -10.11 3.11
N GLY A 397 21.71 -9.96 2.53
CA GLY A 397 21.44 -10.18 1.11
C GLY A 397 21.07 -11.62 0.75
N ASP A 398 21.12 -12.57 1.69
CA ASP A 398 20.61 -13.92 1.44
C ASP A 398 19.08 -13.88 1.28
N GLU A 399 18.55 -14.66 0.35
CA GLU A 399 17.11 -14.91 0.27
C GLU A 399 16.68 -15.83 1.42
N ILE A 400 15.56 -15.49 2.03
CA ILE A 400 14.94 -16.19 3.15
C ILE A 400 13.87 -17.11 2.58
N PHE A 401 13.85 -18.35 3.08
CA PHE A 401 12.90 -19.36 2.68
C PHE A 401 12.35 -20.13 3.88
N ILE A 402 11.09 -20.53 3.77
CA ILE A 402 10.44 -21.47 4.69
C ILE A 402 9.90 -22.66 3.94
N ASP A 403 9.58 -23.73 4.66
CA ASP A 403 8.91 -24.88 4.11
C ASP A 403 7.38 -24.68 4.10
N TYR A 404 6.75 -24.76 2.93
CA TYR A 404 5.30 -24.61 2.74
C TYR A 404 4.54 -25.95 2.88
N GLY A 405 5.26 -27.03 3.23
CA GLY A 405 4.68 -28.35 3.42
C GLY A 405 4.51 -29.15 2.13
N ARG A 406 4.33 -30.46 2.30
CA ARG A 406 4.18 -31.44 1.20
C ARG A 406 2.90 -31.21 0.38
N ALA A 407 1.80 -30.86 1.04
CA ALA A 407 0.52 -30.55 0.41
C ALA A 407 0.69 -29.49 -0.69
N TRP A 408 1.31 -28.36 -0.34
CA TRP A 408 1.60 -27.29 -1.29
C TRP A 408 2.53 -27.75 -2.43
N GLU A 409 3.60 -28.49 -2.13
CA GLU A 409 4.55 -29.01 -3.14
C GLU A 409 3.86 -29.89 -4.18
N GLU A 410 2.97 -30.77 -3.74
CA GLU A 410 2.21 -31.67 -4.60
C GLU A 410 1.27 -30.88 -5.50
N LYS A 411 0.55 -29.91 -4.95
CA LYS A 411 -0.37 -29.04 -5.69
C LYS A 411 0.35 -28.16 -6.70
N TRP A 412 1.51 -27.62 -6.34
CA TRP A 412 2.33 -26.82 -7.24
C TRP A 412 2.85 -27.67 -8.41
N ARG A 413 3.32 -28.90 -8.14
CA ARG A 413 3.72 -29.83 -9.20
C ARG A 413 2.56 -30.15 -10.13
N ASP A 414 1.41 -30.51 -9.58
CA ASP A 414 0.22 -30.86 -10.36
C ASP A 414 -0.25 -29.66 -11.22
N HIS A 415 -0.14 -28.44 -10.69
CA HIS A 415 -0.38 -27.20 -11.42
C HIS A 415 0.59 -27.05 -12.58
N VAL A 416 1.91 -27.11 -12.34
CA VAL A 416 2.92 -26.97 -13.40
C VAL A 416 2.73 -28.03 -14.50
N ASP A 417 2.42 -29.27 -14.13
CA ASP A 417 2.21 -30.38 -15.07
C ASP A 417 0.94 -30.19 -15.94
N ALA A 418 -0.10 -29.55 -15.37
CA ALA A 418 -1.38 -29.33 -16.06
C ALA A 418 -1.53 -27.95 -16.70
N TRP A 419 -0.64 -27.02 -16.38
CA TRP A 419 -0.75 -25.61 -16.77
C TRP A 419 -0.65 -25.44 -18.28
N LYS A 420 -1.46 -24.52 -18.80
CA LYS A 420 -1.44 -24.10 -20.19
C LYS A 420 -1.45 -22.58 -20.23
N PRO A 421 -0.72 -21.96 -21.17
CA PRO A 421 -0.80 -20.52 -21.35
C PRO A 421 -2.24 -20.11 -21.62
N PRO A 422 -2.67 -18.92 -21.16
CA PRO A 422 -3.95 -18.34 -21.56
C PRO A 422 -4.04 -18.36 -23.09
N PRO A 423 -5.21 -18.73 -23.66
CA PRO A 423 -5.37 -18.72 -25.10
C PRO A 423 -5.01 -17.32 -25.61
N MET A 424 -4.14 -17.24 -26.63
CA MET A 424 -3.99 -15.99 -27.37
C MET A 424 -5.39 -15.59 -27.77
N SER A 425 -5.85 -14.39 -27.36
CA SER A 425 -7.11 -13.88 -27.89
C SER A 425 -6.95 -13.96 -29.40
N SER A 426 -7.70 -14.85 -30.03
CA SER A 426 -7.86 -14.78 -31.46
C SER A 426 -8.43 -13.39 -31.63
N SER A 427 -7.63 -12.47 -32.18
CA SER A 427 -8.11 -11.17 -32.61
C SER A 427 -9.46 -11.44 -33.22
N SER A 428 -10.50 -10.82 -32.64
CA SER A 428 -11.85 -10.91 -33.16
C SER A 428 -11.70 -10.71 -34.65
N THR A 429 -11.86 -11.81 -35.41
CA THR A 429 -11.92 -11.76 -36.86
C THR A 429 -13.17 -10.98 -37.10
N ARG A 430 -13.02 -9.66 -37.12
CA ARG A 430 -14.02 -8.72 -37.57
C ARG A 430 -14.40 -9.27 -38.92
N SER A 431 -15.61 -9.80 -38.99
CA SER A 431 -16.20 -10.42 -40.16
C SER A 431 -16.34 -9.36 -41.25
N GLY A 432 -15.22 -9.05 -41.90
CA GLY A 432 -15.15 -8.35 -43.16
C GLY A 432 -15.18 -9.40 -44.24
N LYS A 433 -16.39 -9.68 -44.73
CA LYS A 433 -16.58 -10.40 -45.98
C LYS A 433 -15.81 -9.70 -47.11
N GLU A 434 -15.09 -10.51 -47.87
CA GLU A 434 -14.97 -10.49 -49.33
C GLU A 434 -14.66 -9.14 -49.99
N ASN A 435 -13.42 -8.98 -50.46
CA ASN A 435 -13.07 -8.90 -51.89
C ASN A 435 -11.57 -8.61 -52.05
N GLU A 436 -10.84 -9.53 -52.67
CA GLU A 436 -10.09 -9.29 -53.93
C GLU A 436 -9.08 -10.42 -54.17
N GLU A 437 -9.31 -11.14 -55.26
CA GLU A 437 -8.31 -11.94 -55.96
C GLU A 437 -7.32 -11.02 -56.70
N GLU A 438 -6.17 -11.61 -57.01
CA GLU A 438 -5.17 -11.26 -58.02
C GLU A 438 -3.99 -10.35 -57.63
N GLY A 439 -2.78 -10.90 -57.83
CA GLY A 439 -1.57 -10.09 -58.03
C GLY A 439 -0.31 -10.65 -57.38
N ALA A 440 0.15 -11.82 -57.81
CA ALA A 440 1.47 -12.33 -57.44
C ALA A 440 2.57 -11.61 -58.24
N GLU A 441 3.51 -10.96 -57.55
CA GLU A 441 4.83 -10.65 -58.11
C GLU A 441 5.92 -10.80 -57.04
N LYS A 442 6.90 -11.67 -57.35
CA LYS A 442 8.06 -11.97 -56.52
C LYS A 442 9.03 -10.79 -56.52
N LYS A 443 9.52 -10.39 -55.34
CA LYS A 443 10.81 -9.71 -55.20
C LYS A 443 11.60 -10.38 -54.08
N GLU A 444 12.75 -10.93 -54.48
CA GLU A 444 13.82 -11.41 -53.62
C GLU A 444 14.73 -10.24 -53.20
N GLU A 445 15.44 -10.45 -52.09
CA GLU A 445 16.62 -9.73 -51.58
C GLU A 445 16.40 -8.40 -50.84
N GLU A 446 16.52 -8.45 -49.51
CA GLU A 446 17.65 -7.88 -48.75
C GLU A 446 17.56 -8.40 -47.30
N GLU A 447 18.47 -9.33 -46.96
CA GLU A 447 18.81 -9.70 -45.57
C GLU A 447 19.80 -8.66 -45.06
N ASP A 448 19.49 -7.94 -43.97
CA ASP A 448 20.46 -7.36 -43.04
C ASP A 448 19.73 -6.84 -41.76
N ASP A 449 20.12 -7.37 -40.60
CA ASP A 449 20.02 -6.82 -39.23
C ASP A 449 18.65 -6.35 -38.66
N ASP A 450 17.63 -7.22 -38.59
CA ASP A 450 16.34 -6.88 -37.94
C ASP A 450 15.74 -8.01 -37.06
N ASP A 451 16.59 -8.77 -36.34
CA ASP A 451 16.14 -9.86 -35.46
C ASP A 451 15.37 -9.38 -34.20
N ASP A 452 15.47 -8.11 -33.81
CA ASP A 452 14.74 -7.55 -32.65
C ASP A 452 13.31 -7.07 -32.98
N LYS A 453 12.87 -7.08 -34.25
CA LYS A 453 11.54 -6.55 -34.63
C LYS A 453 10.46 -7.61 -34.88
N LYS A 454 10.81 -8.90 -34.96
CA LYS A 454 9.85 -9.95 -35.32
C LYS A 454 9.00 -10.49 -34.17
N GLU A 455 9.33 -10.21 -32.92
CA GLU A 455 8.55 -10.72 -31.78
C GLU A 455 7.30 -9.87 -31.43
N GLU A 456 7.15 -8.66 -31.97
CA GLU A 456 6.04 -7.75 -31.60
C GLU A 456 4.78 -7.85 -32.52
N GLU A 457 4.85 -8.46 -33.70
CA GLU A 457 3.70 -8.49 -34.64
C GLU A 457 2.63 -9.55 -34.32
N ASP A 458 2.89 -10.49 -33.39
CA ASP A 458 2.06 -11.69 -33.18
C ASP A 458 0.92 -11.54 -32.15
N GLY A 459 0.53 -10.32 -31.77
CA GLY A 459 -0.54 -10.12 -30.78
C GLY A 459 -0.20 -10.65 -29.38
N ALA A 460 1.10 -10.75 -29.08
CA ALA A 460 1.62 -11.17 -27.78
C ALA A 460 1.13 -10.23 -26.66
N PHE A 461 0.95 -10.80 -25.47
CA PHE A 461 0.64 -10.01 -24.28
C PHE A 461 1.79 -9.04 -23.99
N VAL A 462 1.52 -7.74 -24.02
CA VAL A 462 2.49 -6.71 -23.62
C VAL A 462 2.25 -6.36 -22.15
N PRO A 463 3.28 -6.46 -21.27
CA PRO A 463 3.14 -6.05 -19.87
C PRO A 463 2.82 -4.55 -19.73
N ILE A 464 1.92 -4.18 -18.83
CA ILE A 464 1.57 -2.82 -18.43
C ILE A 464 2.81 -2.04 -18.00
N SER A 465 3.75 -2.67 -17.30
CA SER A 465 5.03 -2.06 -16.93
C SER A 465 5.87 -1.70 -18.15
N THR A 466 5.86 -2.54 -19.20
CA THR A 466 6.51 -2.24 -20.49
C THR A 466 5.80 -1.11 -21.22
N MET A 467 4.46 -1.09 -21.23
CA MET A 467 3.69 0.02 -21.80
C MET A 467 4.03 1.36 -21.12
N ASN A 468 4.11 1.35 -19.79
CA ASN A 468 4.46 2.52 -18.99
C ASN A 468 5.92 2.95 -19.15
N ARG A 469 6.86 2.04 -19.45
CA ARG A 469 8.25 2.39 -19.79
C ARG A 469 8.39 2.97 -21.20
N ASN A 470 7.54 2.56 -22.14
CA ASN A 470 7.60 2.98 -23.54
C ASN A 470 6.32 3.72 -23.99
N MET A 471 5.87 4.67 -23.18
CA MET A 471 4.61 5.39 -23.44
C MET A 471 4.55 6.04 -24.82
N SER A 472 5.67 6.58 -25.32
CA SER A 472 5.70 7.22 -26.64
C SER A 472 5.35 6.29 -27.80
N HIS A 473 5.59 4.99 -27.63
CA HIS A 473 5.19 3.96 -28.59
C HIS A 473 3.69 3.64 -28.44
N TYR A 474 3.23 3.28 -27.24
CA TYR A 474 1.86 2.78 -27.01
C TYR A 474 0.77 3.85 -26.94
N LEU A 475 1.11 5.12 -26.74
CA LEU A 475 0.15 6.23 -26.83
C LEU A 475 -0.22 6.58 -28.29
N ARG A 476 0.41 5.96 -29.28
CA ARG A 476 -0.02 6.10 -30.67
C ARG A 476 -1.31 5.30 -30.86
N PRO A 477 -2.40 5.88 -31.40
CA PRO A 477 -3.66 5.17 -31.59
C PRO A 477 -3.54 3.84 -32.35
N THR A 478 -2.56 3.73 -33.25
CA THR A 478 -2.28 2.51 -34.04
C THR A 478 -1.63 1.38 -33.23
N ASN A 479 -0.99 1.71 -32.11
CA ASN A 479 -0.20 0.78 -31.31
C ASN A 479 -0.83 0.54 -29.93
N PHE A 480 -2.01 1.11 -29.68
CA PHE A 480 -2.72 0.90 -28.42
C PHE A 480 -3.20 -0.56 -28.40
N PRO A 481 -2.78 -1.37 -27.42
CA PRO A 481 -3.18 -2.77 -27.33
C PRO A 481 -4.68 -2.88 -27.06
N ASP A 482 -5.21 -4.10 -27.23
CA ASP A 482 -6.62 -4.41 -26.96
C ASP A 482 -7.13 -3.72 -25.66
N ARG A 483 -8.18 -2.88 -25.80
CA ARG A 483 -8.73 -2.06 -24.71
C ARG A 483 -9.25 -2.90 -23.54
N ASP A 484 -9.55 -4.17 -23.81
CA ASP A 484 -9.99 -5.12 -22.79
C ASP A 484 -8.83 -5.50 -21.84
N ARG A 485 -7.57 -5.37 -22.27
CA ARG A 485 -6.38 -5.76 -21.51
C ARG A 485 -5.68 -4.60 -20.78
N ALA A 486 -5.77 -3.39 -21.33
CA ALA A 486 -5.13 -2.22 -20.76
C ALA A 486 -6.04 -0.99 -20.88
N ARG A 487 -6.17 -0.25 -19.78
CA ARG A 487 -6.86 1.05 -19.73
C ARG A 487 -5.84 2.17 -19.64
N LEU A 488 -6.14 3.31 -20.23
CA LEU A 488 -5.33 4.52 -20.07
C LEU A 488 -5.98 5.46 -19.06
N GLY A 489 -5.20 5.90 -18.08
CA GLY A 489 -5.57 6.97 -17.17
C GLY A 489 -4.70 8.21 -17.37
N CYS A 490 -5.30 9.38 -17.12
CA CYS A 490 -4.68 10.69 -17.19
C CYS A 490 -4.76 11.38 -15.83
N TYR A 491 -3.65 11.94 -15.36
CA TYR A 491 -3.55 12.64 -14.09
C TYR A 491 -3.95 14.11 -14.23
N HIS A 492 -5.09 14.47 -13.65
CA HIS A 492 -5.67 15.81 -13.70
C HIS A 492 -6.35 16.16 -12.36
N GLU A 493 -6.28 17.42 -11.93
CA GLU A 493 -6.87 17.87 -10.64
C GLU A 493 -6.53 16.99 -9.41
N ARG A 494 -5.33 16.38 -9.39
CA ARG A 494 -4.82 15.47 -8.35
C ARG A 494 -5.40 14.04 -8.35
N PHE A 495 -6.12 13.65 -9.40
CA PHE A 495 -6.67 12.31 -9.53
C PHE A 495 -6.36 11.71 -10.91
N TRP A 496 -6.35 10.38 -10.97
CA TRP A 496 -6.30 9.64 -12.23
C TRP A 496 -7.72 9.49 -12.78
N HIS A 497 -7.92 9.87 -14.03
CA HIS A 497 -9.19 9.78 -14.73
C HIS A 497 -9.05 8.88 -15.97
N PRO A 498 -10.06 8.07 -16.34
CA PRO A 498 -10.07 7.41 -17.63
C PRO A 498 -9.92 8.42 -18.76
N CYS A 499 -9.05 8.13 -19.73
CA CYS A 499 -8.85 9.02 -20.86
C CYS A 499 -8.54 8.29 -22.17
N GLU A 500 -8.69 9.00 -23.27
CA GLU A 500 -8.49 8.51 -24.63
C GLU A 500 -7.57 9.47 -25.39
N VAL A 501 -6.51 8.94 -26.03
CA VAL A 501 -5.59 9.75 -26.83
C VAL A 501 -6.20 10.03 -28.20
N LEU A 502 -6.36 11.32 -28.52
CA LEU A 502 -6.82 11.77 -29.83
C LEU A 502 -5.67 11.89 -30.83
N GLY A 503 -4.49 12.32 -30.35
CA GLY A 503 -3.34 12.53 -31.20
C GLY A 503 -2.18 13.21 -30.48
N ILE A 504 -1.12 13.50 -31.23
CA ILE A 504 0.02 14.29 -30.74
C ILE A 504 -0.27 15.75 -31.03
N ALA A 505 -0.36 16.56 -29.97
CA ALA A 505 -0.74 17.97 -30.05
C ALA A 505 0.40 18.83 -30.62
N HIS A 506 1.49 18.93 -29.84
CA HIS A 506 2.64 19.79 -30.11
C HIS A 506 3.90 19.27 -29.40
N VAL A 507 5.06 19.58 -29.98
CA VAL A 507 6.37 19.38 -29.33
C VAL A 507 6.82 20.75 -28.84
N THR A 508 6.76 20.98 -27.53
CA THR A 508 7.19 22.26 -26.95
C THR A 508 8.70 22.23 -26.67
N GLU A 509 9.36 23.38 -26.84
CA GLU A 509 10.68 23.55 -26.26
C GLU A 509 10.57 23.50 -24.73
N PRO A 510 11.59 22.99 -24.02
CA PRO A 510 11.51 22.83 -22.57
C PRO A 510 11.24 24.18 -21.90
N ASP A 511 10.03 24.32 -21.37
CA ASP A 511 9.65 25.44 -20.52
C ASP A 511 10.16 25.15 -19.10
N TYR A 512 11.23 25.84 -18.72
CA TYR A 512 11.84 25.70 -17.41
C TYR A 512 11.06 26.43 -16.30
N SER A 513 9.90 27.04 -16.59
CA SER A 513 9.17 27.87 -15.64
C SER A 513 8.03 27.17 -14.89
N SER A 514 7.66 25.91 -15.24
CA SER A 514 6.41 25.31 -14.75
C SER A 514 6.48 23.84 -14.28
N ILE A 515 7.67 23.27 -14.08
CA ILE A 515 7.82 21.92 -13.52
C ILE A 515 7.98 22.01 -12.00
N ASP A 516 6.87 22.21 -11.28
CA ASP A 516 6.73 21.73 -9.90
C ASP A 516 6.35 20.24 -9.96
N LEU A 517 7.35 19.39 -10.16
CA LEU A 517 7.26 17.96 -9.87
C LEU A 517 7.94 17.71 -8.52
N ASN A 518 7.31 18.24 -7.47
CA ASN A 518 7.53 17.87 -6.08
C ASN A 518 6.37 18.40 -5.23
N PRO A 519 5.40 17.58 -4.81
CA PRO A 519 4.79 17.79 -3.52
C PRO A 519 5.82 17.32 -2.47
N SER A 520 6.59 18.27 -1.94
CA SER A 520 7.60 18.12 -0.88
C SER A 520 8.91 17.38 -1.23
N SER A 521 9.96 18.15 -1.55
CA SER A 521 11.31 17.81 -1.10
C SER A 521 12.11 19.08 -0.85
N SER A 522 12.23 19.47 0.41
CA SER A 522 13.26 20.37 0.90
C SER A 522 14.20 19.56 1.80
N SER A 523 15.33 19.13 1.26
CA SER A 523 16.57 19.11 2.04
C SER A 523 17.78 18.95 1.13
N SER A 524 18.72 19.86 1.36
CA SER A 524 20.05 19.96 0.82
C SER A 524 21.01 19.00 1.54
N SER A 525 21.91 18.34 0.81
CA SER A 525 23.31 18.24 1.27
C SER A 525 24.31 17.94 0.12
N SER A 526 25.27 18.86 0.02
CA SER A 526 26.66 18.77 -0.42
C SER A 526 27.09 17.77 -1.51
N SER A 527 27.25 18.37 -2.69
CA SER A 527 28.31 18.23 -3.70
C SER A 527 29.63 17.54 -3.29
N ALA A 528 30.01 16.50 -4.06
CA ALA A 528 31.37 16.29 -4.52
C ALA A 528 31.49 16.82 -5.96
N ALA A 529 32.40 17.77 -6.18
CA ALA A 529 32.54 18.53 -7.42
C ALA A 529 32.99 17.66 -8.60
N PHE A 530 32.13 17.52 -9.62
CA PHE A 530 32.50 17.08 -10.96
C PHE A 530 32.29 18.26 -11.92
N ASN A 531 33.34 19.05 -12.15
CA ASN A 531 33.35 20.12 -13.16
C ASN A 531 33.50 19.49 -14.56
N GLY A 532 32.38 19.06 -15.13
CA GLY A 532 32.26 18.70 -16.54
C GLY A 532 31.22 19.57 -17.22
N GLY A 533 31.65 20.56 -18.01
CA GLY A 533 30.80 21.49 -18.76
C GLY A 533 30.05 20.83 -19.92
N GLY A 534 29.22 19.84 -19.64
CA GLY A 534 28.28 19.26 -20.59
C GLY A 534 27.05 20.14 -20.73
N ARG A 535 26.86 20.76 -21.90
CA ARG A 535 25.58 21.38 -22.28
C ARG A 535 24.46 20.34 -22.13
N ARG A 536 23.68 20.41 -21.04
CA ARG A 536 22.43 19.65 -20.89
C ARG A 536 21.49 20.11 -22.01
N ARG A 537 21.41 19.35 -23.10
CA ARG A 537 20.35 19.52 -24.10
C ARG A 537 19.03 19.27 -23.37
N GLY A 538 18.23 20.33 -23.21
CA GLY A 538 16.90 20.21 -22.61
C GLY A 538 16.08 19.18 -23.40
N ARG A 539 15.49 18.23 -22.68
CA ARG A 539 14.66 17.17 -23.27
C ARG A 539 13.36 17.85 -23.74
N ARG A 540 13.06 17.78 -25.04
CA ARG A 540 11.77 18.26 -25.57
C ARG A 540 10.62 17.47 -24.94
N THR A 541 9.56 18.15 -24.54
CA THR A 541 8.35 17.50 -24.00
C THR A 541 7.33 17.37 -25.12
N VAL A 542 6.82 16.17 -25.34
CA VAL A 542 5.73 15.90 -26.30
C VAL A 542 4.40 16.00 -25.54
N LEU A 543 3.49 16.81 -26.05
CA LEU A 543 2.12 16.90 -25.55
C LEU A 543 1.18 16.07 -26.42
N TYR A 544 0.22 15.42 -25.76
CA TYR A 544 -0.79 14.58 -26.39
C TYR A 544 -2.16 15.20 -26.13
N ASP A 545 -2.95 15.35 -27.19
CA ASP A 545 -4.35 15.75 -27.04
C ASP A 545 -5.12 14.52 -26.55
N VAL A 546 -5.75 14.66 -25.39
CA VAL A 546 -6.52 13.60 -24.76
C VAL A 546 -7.91 14.09 -24.43
N ILE A 547 -8.89 13.18 -24.55
CA ILE A 547 -10.20 13.36 -23.92
C ILE A 547 -10.10 12.77 -22.53
N VAL A 548 -10.21 13.62 -21.51
CA VAL A 548 -10.37 13.18 -20.13
C VAL A 548 -11.87 13.04 -19.86
N ARG A 549 -12.29 11.85 -19.44
CA ARG A 549 -13.68 11.59 -19.07
C ARG A 549 -13.84 11.91 -17.59
N ARG A 550 -14.43 13.06 -17.27
CA ARG A 550 -14.73 13.48 -15.90
C ARG A 550 -16.18 13.20 -15.58
N PHE A 551 -16.42 12.51 -14.47
CA PHE A 551 -17.76 12.29 -13.96
C PHE A 551 -18.30 13.59 -13.33
N LYS A 552 -19.48 14.04 -13.76
CA LYS A 552 -20.19 15.21 -13.23
C LYS A 552 -20.79 14.87 -11.88
N SER A 553 -20.00 14.88 -10.82
CA SER A 553 -20.56 15.04 -9.47
C SER A 553 -19.69 15.99 -8.68
N SER A 554 -20.19 17.22 -8.53
CA SER A 554 -19.73 18.23 -7.57
C SER A 554 -20.22 17.94 -6.14
N GLY A 555 -20.68 16.72 -5.86
CA GLY A 555 -20.99 16.20 -4.55
C GLY A 555 -20.04 15.04 -4.25
N LEU A 556 -19.66 14.89 -2.99
CA LEU A 556 -18.94 13.74 -2.45
C LEU A 556 -19.39 12.44 -3.14
N TRP A 557 -18.40 11.62 -3.47
CA TRP A 557 -18.52 10.33 -4.17
C TRP A 557 -19.66 9.47 -3.59
N GLU A 558 -20.83 9.56 -4.20
CA GLU A 558 -21.95 8.65 -4.01
C GLU A 558 -22.39 8.18 -5.39
N ASN A 559 -22.16 6.88 -5.63
CA ASN A 559 -22.71 6.03 -6.71
C ASN A 559 -21.96 5.99 -8.05
N GLY A 560 -21.09 4.98 -8.19
CA GLY A 560 -21.22 3.89 -9.16
C GLY A 560 -21.27 4.19 -10.66
N TYR A 561 -20.37 3.55 -11.40
CA TYR A 561 -20.16 3.58 -12.86
C TYR A 561 -21.43 3.38 -13.73
N LYS A 562 -21.48 4.08 -14.87
CA LYS A 562 -22.25 3.70 -16.07
C LYS A 562 -21.36 3.79 -17.30
N PHE A 563 -21.20 2.69 -18.02
CA PHE A 563 -20.52 2.61 -19.33
C PHE A 563 -21.56 2.25 -20.40
N ASP A 564 -22.58 3.07 -20.56
CA ASP A 564 -23.45 3.00 -21.73
C ASP A 564 -23.67 4.39 -22.31
N GLY A 565 -23.48 4.48 -23.62
CA GLY A 565 -23.57 5.70 -24.39
C GLY A 565 -24.99 6.26 -24.38
N ASP A 566 -25.25 7.17 -23.44
CA ASP A 566 -26.04 8.38 -23.61
C ASP A 566 -25.84 9.23 -22.33
N SER A 567 -24.91 10.18 -22.45
CA SER A 567 -24.27 10.89 -21.35
C SER A 567 -25.09 12.07 -20.82
N GLU A 568 -26.03 11.80 -19.92
CA GLU A 568 -26.37 12.79 -18.89
C GLU A 568 -25.47 12.54 -17.67
N GLY A 569 -24.27 13.14 -17.64
CA GLY A 569 -23.42 13.06 -16.44
C GLY A 569 -21.90 12.93 -16.63
N VAL A 570 -21.38 12.92 -17.86
CA VAL A 570 -19.92 12.89 -18.10
C VAL A 570 -19.51 14.15 -18.85
N ASP A 571 -18.62 14.94 -18.28
CA ASP A 571 -17.92 16.00 -19.00
C ASP A 571 -16.68 15.39 -19.64
N ASN A 572 -16.72 15.26 -20.96
CA ASN A 572 -15.53 15.08 -21.75
C ASN A 572 -14.92 16.46 -21.95
N PHE A 573 -13.67 16.65 -21.53
CA PHE A 573 -12.91 17.82 -21.93
C PHE A 573 -11.60 17.40 -22.58
N GLU A 574 -11.29 18.11 -23.65
CA GLU A 574 -10.03 17.97 -24.36
C GLU A 574 -8.97 18.79 -23.63
N ILE A 575 -7.86 18.14 -23.28
CA ILE A 575 -6.71 18.78 -22.67
C ILE A 575 -5.45 18.19 -23.29
N SER A 576 -4.43 19.03 -23.49
CA SER A 576 -3.12 18.54 -23.89
C SER A 576 -2.30 18.20 -22.64
N LEU A 577 -1.94 16.93 -22.47
CA LEU A 577 -1.13 16.46 -21.35
C LEU A 577 0.23 15.94 -21.81
N PRO A 578 1.30 16.15 -21.03
CA PRO A 578 2.57 15.50 -21.31
C PRO A 578 2.50 14.01 -20.97
N ALA A 579 3.35 13.19 -21.58
CA ALA A 579 3.42 11.76 -21.30
C ALA A 579 3.53 11.43 -19.80
N GLN A 580 4.26 12.23 -19.01
CA GLN A 580 4.41 11.96 -17.58
C GLN A 580 3.10 12.07 -16.77
N ARG A 581 2.02 12.60 -17.35
CA ARG A 581 0.68 12.66 -16.74
C ARG A 581 -0.28 11.61 -17.28
N MET A 582 0.22 10.59 -17.97
CA MET A 582 -0.58 9.47 -18.43
C MET A 582 0.00 8.17 -17.89
N ARG A 583 -0.83 7.13 -17.79
CA ARG A 583 -0.40 5.82 -17.28
C ARG A 583 -1.34 4.72 -17.77
N PHE A 584 -0.78 3.59 -18.17
CA PHE A 584 -1.52 2.37 -18.44
C PHE A 584 -1.80 1.61 -17.14
N PHE A 585 -3.02 1.10 -17.04
CA PHE A 585 -3.53 0.27 -15.96
C PHE A 585 -4.02 -1.06 -16.54
N PRO A 586 -4.04 -2.16 -15.75
CA PRO A 586 -4.74 -3.37 -16.16
C PRO A 586 -6.20 -3.08 -16.55
N GLY A 587 -6.67 -3.71 -17.62
CA GLY A 587 -8.08 -3.73 -18.01
C GLY A 587 -9.00 -4.43 -17.00
N ALA A 588 -10.31 -4.31 -17.21
CA ALA A 588 -11.30 -5.00 -16.38
C ALA A 588 -11.03 -6.51 -16.40
N TYR A 589 -11.08 -7.17 -15.24
CA TYR A 589 -10.90 -8.64 -15.17
C TYR A 589 -9.59 -9.15 -15.78
N SER A 590 -8.58 -8.29 -15.96
CA SER A 590 -7.26 -8.63 -16.51
C SER A 590 -6.15 -8.67 -15.45
N SER A 591 -6.53 -8.35 -14.20
CA SER A 591 -5.66 -8.45 -13.03
C SER A 591 -5.34 -9.92 -12.74
N ASP A 592 -4.31 -10.11 -11.91
CA ASP A 592 -3.83 -11.43 -11.55
C ASP A 592 -4.88 -12.26 -10.79
N GLN A 593 -5.85 -11.59 -10.15
CA GLN A 593 -6.98 -12.20 -9.45
C GLN A 593 -7.87 -13.01 -10.41
N HIS A 594 -8.12 -12.51 -11.62
CA HIS A 594 -9.08 -13.08 -12.57
C HIS A 594 -8.46 -13.98 -13.63
N LEU A 595 -7.13 -14.18 -13.60
CA LEU A 595 -6.46 -15.07 -14.54
C LEU A 595 -6.90 -16.53 -14.31
N ILE A 596 -7.58 -17.10 -15.31
CA ILE A 596 -8.06 -18.49 -15.29
C ILE A 596 -6.88 -19.46 -15.29
N GLY A 597 -6.99 -20.54 -14.53
CA GLY A 597 -5.98 -21.60 -14.49
C GLY A 597 -4.69 -21.19 -13.80
N THR A 598 -4.72 -20.14 -12.97
CA THR A 598 -3.59 -19.73 -12.14
C THR A 598 -3.57 -20.48 -10.81
N PHE A 599 -2.38 -20.63 -10.24
CA PHE A 599 -2.20 -21.38 -9.00
C PHE A 599 -2.86 -20.67 -7.82
N ARG A 600 -3.68 -21.41 -7.06
CA ARG A 600 -4.34 -20.95 -5.84
C ARG A 600 -4.25 -22.03 -4.76
N HIS A 601 -3.45 -21.79 -3.71
CA HIS A 601 -3.30 -22.72 -2.60
C HIS A 601 -2.71 -22.03 -1.38
N GLU A 602 -3.24 -22.31 -0.19
CA GLU A 602 -2.65 -21.84 1.06
C GLU A 602 -1.25 -22.43 1.28
N ILE A 603 -0.41 -21.71 2.02
CA ILE A 603 0.85 -22.21 2.53
C ILE A 603 0.54 -23.27 3.59
N GLY A 604 0.94 -24.51 3.33
CA GLY A 604 0.68 -25.63 4.21
C GLY A 604 1.53 -25.56 5.48
N VAL A 605 0.89 -25.37 6.64
CA VAL A 605 1.55 -25.51 7.93
C VAL A 605 1.73 -27.00 8.21
N PRO A 606 2.95 -27.53 8.32
CA PRO A 606 3.15 -28.96 8.56
C PRO A 606 2.56 -29.40 9.90
N ASP A 607 2.08 -30.65 9.98
CA ASP A 607 1.58 -31.26 11.23
C ASP A 607 2.60 -31.19 12.36
N SER A 608 3.87 -31.38 12.02
CA SER A 608 4.99 -31.29 12.96
C SER A 608 5.16 -29.91 13.56
N LEU A 609 4.55 -28.89 12.93
CA LEU A 609 4.93 -27.52 13.11
C LEU A 609 4.07 -26.74 14.07
N ILE A 610 2.87 -27.21 14.50
CA ILE A 610 2.05 -26.70 15.65
C ILE A 610 0.51 -26.62 15.44
N TRP A 611 -0.07 -27.08 14.32
CA TRP A 611 -1.51 -26.87 14.08
C TRP A 611 -2.39 -27.65 15.10
N PRO A 612 -3.19 -26.99 15.96
CA PRO A 612 -4.02 -27.65 16.95
C PRO A 612 -4.99 -28.66 16.31
N GLU A 613 -5.00 -29.89 16.83
CA GLU A 613 -5.84 -30.97 16.32
C GLU A 613 -7.33 -30.62 16.35
N ARG A 614 -7.76 -29.79 17.33
CA ARG A 614 -9.14 -29.31 17.45
C ARG A 614 -9.59 -28.39 16.31
N TRP A 615 -8.66 -27.84 15.54
CA TRP A 615 -8.96 -27.04 14.35
C TRP A 615 -9.04 -27.88 13.08
N LYS A 616 -8.66 -29.16 13.14
CA LYS A 616 -8.74 -30.10 12.03
C LYS A 616 -10.09 -30.82 12.01
N ASN A 617 -10.44 -31.38 10.86
CA ASN A 617 -11.58 -32.26 10.64
C ASN A 617 -12.92 -31.62 11.02
N VAL A 618 -13.04 -30.30 10.86
CA VAL A 618 -14.30 -29.57 11.05
C VAL A 618 -14.95 -29.36 9.68
N PRO A 619 -15.89 -30.21 9.23
CA PRO A 619 -16.75 -29.84 8.13
C PRO A 619 -17.59 -28.66 8.60
N TYR A 620 -17.32 -27.48 8.06
CA TYR A 620 -18.13 -26.30 8.38
C TYR A 620 -19.56 -26.56 7.92
N VAL A 621 -20.48 -26.71 8.88
CA VAL A 621 -21.91 -26.71 8.63
C VAL A 621 -22.35 -25.27 8.79
N LYS A 622 -22.54 -24.58 7.67
CA LYS A 622 -23.09 -23.23 7.61
C LYS A 622 -24.36 -23.19 8.49
N LYS A 623 -24.31 -22.53 9.65
CA LYS A 623 -25.54 -22.20 10.39
C LYS A 623 -26.26 -21.16 9.54
N GLY A 624 -27.37 -21.58 8.92
CA GLY A 624 -28.15 -20.78 7.99
C GLY A 624 -28.90 -19.62 8.64
#